data_AF-A0A838JR86-F1
#
_entry.id   AF-A0A838JR86-F1
#
_cell.length_a   1.000
_cell.length_b   1.000
_cell.length_c   1.000
_cell.angle_alpha   90.00
_cell.angle_beta   90.00
_cell.angle_gamma   90.00
#
_symmetry.space_group_name_H-M   'P 1'
#
loop_
_entity.id
_entity.type
_entity.pdbx_description
1 polymer ?
#
loop_
_entity_poly.entity_id
_entity_poly.type
_entity_poly.pdbx_seq_one_letter_code
_entity_poly.pdbx_strand_id
1 'polypeptide(L)'
;MVPKSIERVEAHYESREMPFGKVYEWHPAYVALECDCGEKVTLTATNTLSTCRRCGANLGTFVHDIREREGRLPDKLTHPWFYDARERAEQHQNDEDAYPRGAPWRYNDITGVSNEE
;
A
#
# COMPACT_ATOMS: atom_id res chain seq x y z
N MET A 1 -19.64 18.89 19.68
CA MET A 1 -18.74 19.60 18.74
C MET A 1 -18.12 18.55 17.83
N VAL A 2 -18.32 18.63 16.52
CA VAL A 2 -17.95 17.57 15.56
C VAL A 2 -16.83 18.11 14.67
N PRO A 3 -15.65 17.47 14.65
CA PRO A 3 -14.54 17.95 13.82
C PRO A 3 -14.87 17.76 12.34
N LYS A 4 -14.39 18.69 11.52
CA LYS A 4 -14.63 18.71 10.08
C LYS A 4 -13.58 17.86 9.36
N SER A 5 -14.01 16.92 8.50
CA SER A 5 -13.09 16.19 7.63
C SER A 5 -12.61 17.09 6.51
N ILE A 6 -11.29 17.25 6.40
CA ILE A 6 -10.65 17.96 5.29
C ILE A 6 -10.33 16.97 4.18
N GLU A 7 -9.77 15.82 4.54
CA GLU A 7 -9.26 14.83 3.60
C GLU A 7 -9.50 13.43 4.14
N ARG A 8 -9.83 12.51 3.24
CA ARG A 8 -10.01 11.09 3.54
C ARG A 8 -9.30 10.31 2.45
N VAL A 9 -8.36 9.47 2.84
CA VAL A 9 -7.61 8.60 1.94
C VAL A 9 -7.89 7.16 2.33
N GLU A 10 -8.22 6.34 1.33
CA GLU A 10 -8.45 4.92 1.49
C GLU A 10 -7.12 4.16 1.53
N ALA A 11 -7.12 3.03 2.24
CA ALA A 11 -5.96 2.17 2.31
C ALA A 11 -5.73 1.51 0.96
N HIS A 12 -4.47 1.45 0.54
CA HIS A 12 -4.09 0.88 -0.74
C HIS A 12 -2.64 0.40 -0.70
N TYR A 13 -2.29 -0.46 -1.65
CA TYR A 13 -0.90 -0.72 -1.97
C TYR A 13 -0.44 0.24 -3.07
N GLU A 14 0.71 0.86 -2.86
CA GLU A 14 1.48 1.44 -3.95
C GLU A 14 2.41 0.36 -4.50
N SER A 15 2.37 0.14 -5.81
CA SER A 15 3.21 -0.86 -6.46
C SER A 15 4.28 -0.18 -7.30
N ARG A 16 5.53 -0.56 -7.10
CA ARG A 16 6.66 -0.04 -7.86
C ARG A 16 7.37 -1.16 -8.60
N GLU A 17 7.49 -0.99 -9.92
CA GLU A 17 8.27 -1.88 -10.77
C GLU A 17 9.77 -1.64 -10.57
N MET A 18 10.50 -2.72 -10.42
CA MET A 18 11.95 -2.77 -10.30
C MET A 18 12.47 -3.81 -11.30
N PRO A 19 13.74 -3.75 -11.74
CA PRO A 19 14.29 -4.84 -12.54
C PRO A 19 14.13 -6.16 -11.81
N PHE A 20 13.53 -7.14 -12.47
CA PHE A 20 13.32 -8.48 -11.95
C PHE A 20 12.37 -8.57 -10.75
N GLY A 21 11.44 -7.63 -10.58
CA GLY A 21 10.38 -7.78 -9.59
C GLY A 21 9.53 -6.55 -9.33
N LYS A 22 8.49 -6.72 -8.50
CA LYS A 22 7.56 -5.64 -8.14
C LYS A 22 7.50 -5.53 -6.63
N VAL A 23 7.71 -4.31 -6.11
CA VAL A 23 7.61 -3.99 -4.69
C VAL A 23 6.20 -3.50 -4.41
N TYR A 24 5.62 -3.98 -3.32
CA TYR A 24 4.30 -3.60 -2.83
C TYR A 24 4.44 -2.91 -1.48
N GLU A 25 4.12 -1.62 -1.41
CA GLU A 25 4.15 -0.83 -0.18
C GLU A 25 2.72 -0.59 0.32
N TRP A 26 2.46 -0.95 1.58
CA TRP A 26 1.14 -0.76 2.18
C TRP A 26 1.00 0.66 2.73
N HIS A 27 -0.02 1.38 2.26
CA HIS A 27 -0.43 2.67 2.80
C HIS A 27 -1.77 2.52 3.54
N PRO A 28 -1.79 2.67 4.87
CA PRO A 28 -3.03 2.60 5.63
C PRO A 28 -3.93 3.80 5.33
N ALA A 29 -5.23 3.61 5.54
CA ALA A 29 -6.23 4.65 5.39
C ALA A 29 -6.02 5.70 6.47
N TYR A 30 -6.25 6.95 6.10
CA TYR A 30 -6.19 8.06 7.04
C TYR A 30 -7.24 9.11 6.76
N VAL A 31 -7.58 9.85 7.81
CA VAL A 31 -8.49 10.99 7.75
C VAL A 31 -7.81 12.18 8.40
N ALA A 32 -7.68 13.27 7.64
CA ALA A 32 -7.26 14.56 8.19
C ALA A 32 -8.50 15.34 8.63
N LEU A 33 -8.52 15.72 9.90
CA LEU A 33 -9.60 16.44 10.56
C LEU A 33 -9.11 17.79 11.04
N GLU A 34 -9.96 18.80 10.95
CA GLU A 34 -9.80 20.06 11.66
C GLU A 34 -10.88 20.16 12.73
N CYS A 35 -10.42 20.23 13.97
CA CYS A 35 -11.28 20.50 15.11
C CYS A 35 -11.62 21.99 15.15
N ASP A 36 -12.75 22.34 15.74
CA ASP A 36 -13.19 23.74 15.87
C ASP A 36 -12.25 24.62 16.73
N CYS A 37 -11.33 24.00 17.48
CA CYS A 37 -10.23 24.69 18.15
C CYS A 37 -9.04 25.04 17.23
N GLY A 38 -9.15 24.77 15.92
CA GLY A 38 -8.12 24.95 14.91
C GLY A 38 -7.03 23.86 14.92
N GLU A 39 -7.18 22.81 15.74
CA GLU A 39 -6.24 21.68 15.77
C GLU A 39 -6.47 20.76 14.57
N LYS A 40 -5.42 20.55 13.78
CA LYS A 40 -5.41 19.60 12.66
C LYS A 40 -4.84 18.28 13.12
N VAL A 41 -5.60 17.20 12.97
CA VAL A 41 -5.24 15.87 13.42
C VAL A 41 -5.39 14.89 12.26
N THR A 42 -4.36 14.09 12.03
CA THR A 42 -4.42 12.96 11.10
C THR A 42 -4.66 11.69 11.91
N LEU A 43 -5.75 10.98 11.61
CA LEU A 43 -6.12 9.73 12.25
C LEU A 43 -5.92 8.58 11.27
N THR A 44 -5.39 7.47 11.78
CA THR A 44 -5.30 6.17 11.11
C THR A 44 -6.07 5.13 11.93
N ALA A 45 -6.29 3.94 11.37
CA ALA A 45 -6.92 2.83 12.08
C ALA A 45 -6.20 2.49 13.41
N THR A 46 -4.87 2.59 13.45
CA THR A 46 -4.08 2.21 14.63
C THR A 46 -4.04 3.28 15.72
N ASN A 47 -4.53 4.49 15.42
CA ASN A 47 -4.47 5.60 16.36
C ASN A 47 -5.31 5.30 17.62
N THR A 48 -4.76 5.59 18.79
CA THR A 48 -5.43 5.38 20.09
C THR A 48 -6.12 6.64 20.62
N LEU A 49 -5.99 7.75 19.90
CA LEU A 49 -6.59 9.03 20.26
C LEU A 49 -8.11 8.98 20.12
N SER A 50 -8.81 8.99 21.25
CA SER A 50 -10.29 9.01 21.29
C SER A 50 -10.87 10.42 21.32
N THR A 51 -10.11 11.43 21.76
CA THR A 51 -10.57 12.81 21.90
C THR A 51 -9.49 13.84 21.55
N CYS A 52 -9.90 15.00 21.06
CA CYS A 52 -9.02 16.16 20.87
C CYS A 52 -8.60 16.72 22.23
N ARG A 53 -7.29 16.96 22.43
CA ARG A 53 -6.74 17.44 23.71
C ARG A 53 -7.16 18.86 24.06
N ARG A 54 -7.49 19.70 23.06
CA ARG A 54 -7.86 21.11 23.28
C ARG A 54 -9.36 21.32 23.49
N CYS A 55 -10.22 20.75 22.64
CA CYS A 55 -11.67 20.98 22.71
C CYS A 55 -12.48 19.78 23.19
N GLY A 56 -11.85 18.62 23.44
CA GLY A 56 -12.54 17.41 23.86
C GLY A 56 -13.42 16.78 22.79
N ALA A 57 -13.32 17.20 21.53
CA ALA A 57 -14.08 16.63 20.43
C ALA A 57 -13.81 15.12 20.30
N ASN A 58 -14.85 14.32 20.05
CA ASN A 58 -14.72 12.87 19.90
C ASN A 58 -14.08 12.54 18.54
N LEU A 59 -12.91 11.91 18.59
CA LEU A 59 -12.12 11.45 17.44
C LEU A 59 -12.24 9.93 17.25
N GLY A 60 -12.67 9.20 18.28
CA GLY A 60 -12.75 7.74 18.27
C GLY A 60 -13.73 7.19 17.23
N THR A 61 -14.80 7.93 16.91
CA THR A 61 -15.74 7.56 15.85
C THR A 61 -15.07 7.51 14.48
N PHE A 62 -14.13 8.43 14.20
CA PHE A 62 -13.38 8.44 12.95
C PHE A 62 -12.38 7.29 12.90
N VAL A 63 -11.66 7.01 14.00
CA VAL A 63 -10.76 5.85 14.08
C VAL A 63 -11.52 4.55 13.83
N HIS A 64 -12.70 4.39 14.43
CA HIS A 64 -13.52 3.20 14.23
C HIS A 64 -14.03 3.06 12.79
N ASP A 65 -14.50 4.16 12.18
CA ASP A 65 -14.91 4.19 10.78
C ASP A 65 -13.75 3.83 9.83
N ILE A 66 -12.53 4.30 10.09
CA ILE A 66 -11.34 3.93 9.32
C ILE A 66 -11.09 2.41 9.44
N ARG A 67 -11.12 1.85 10.67
CA ARG A 67 -10.94 0.40 10.89
C ARG A 67 -11.97 -0.44 10.15
N GLU A 68 -13.24 -0.05 10.20
CA GLU A 68 -14.31 -0.77 9.51
C GLU A 68 -14.13 -0.74 7.99
N ARG A 69 -13.69 0.39 7.44
CA ARG A 69 -13.44 0.52 6.00
C ARG A 69 -12.24 -0.32 5.56
N GLU A 70 -11.12 -0.24 6.28
CA GLU A 70 -9.95 -1.07 6.00
C GLU A 70 -10.27 -2.57 6.08
N GLY A 71 -11.04 -2.99 7.08
CA GLY A 71 -11.46 -4.39 7.24
C GLY A 71 -12.42 -4.89 6.16
N ARG A 72 -13.03 -4.00 5.38
CA ARG A 72 -13.95 -4.33 4.28
C ARG A 72 -13.32 -4.15 2.90
N LEU A 73 -12.01 -3.89 2.83
CA LEU A 73 -11.34 -3.76 1.54
C LEU A 73 -11.48 -5.05 0.72
N PRO A 74 -11.76 -4.94 -0.58
CA PRO A 74 -11.76 -6.09 -1.48
C PRO A 74 -10.41 -6.81 -1.45
N ASP A 75 -10.45 -8.14 -1.54
CA ASP A 75 -9.26 -9.00 -1.58
C ASP A 75 -8.24 -8.57 -2.65
N LYS A 76 -8.73 -8.09 -3.80
CA LYS A 76 -7.89 -7.54 -4.87
C LYS A 76 -7.03 -6.35 -4.44
N LEU A 77 -7.53 -5.52 -3.53
CA LEU A 77 -6.78 -4.36 -3.01
C LEU A 77 -5.88 -4.75 -1.84
N THR A 78 -6.21 -5.80 -1.09
CA THR A 78 -5.40 -6.27 0.06
C THR A 78 -4.27 -7.22 -0.36
N HIS A 79 -4.45 -7.94 -1.47
CA HIS A 79 -3.47 -8.90 -2.00
C HIS A 79 -3.27 -8.74 -3.51
N PRO A 80 -2.79 -7.57 -3.97
CA PRO A 80 -2.64 -7.28 -5.41
C PRO A 80 -1.77 -8.30 -6.16
N TRP A 81 -0.82 -8.94 -5.48
CA TRP A 81 0.08 -9.97 -6.03
C TRP A 81 -0.60 -11.27 -6.47
N PHE A 82 -1.86 -11.51 -6.13
CA PHE A 82 -2.62 -12.64 -6.69
C PHE A 82 -3.26 -12.30 -8.04
N TYR A 83 -3.42 -11.01 -8.35
CA TYR A 83 -4.18 -10.52 -9.49
C TYR A 83 -3.32 -9.83 -10.55
N ASP A 84 -2.02 -9.65 -10.29
CA ASP A 84 -1.06 -8.98 -11.16
C ASP A 84 -0.34 -9.95 -12.13
N ALA A 85 -0.81 -11.18 -12.28
CA ALA A 85 -0.12 -12.23 -13.06
C ALA A 85 0.20 -11.79 -14.51
N ARG A 86 -0.70 -11.03 -15.14
CA ARG A 86 -0.47 -10.48 -16.49
C ARG A 86 0.62 -9.40 -16.49
N GLU A 87 0.56 -8.45 -15.54
CA GLU A 87 1.57 -7.39 -15.40
C GLU A 87 2.96 -7.99 -15.10
N ARG A 88 3.03 -9.05 -14.29
CA ARG A 88 4.27 -9.78 -14.04
C ARG A 88 4.83 -10.46 -15.27
N ALA A 89 3.97 -11.04 -16.10
CA ALA A 89 4.39 -11.66 -17.35
C ALA A 89 4.94 -10.61 -18.34
N GLU A 90 4.28 -9.45 -18.43
CA GLU A 90 4.75 -8.31 -19.22
C GLU A 90 6.09 -7.78 -18.69
N GLN A 91 6.23 -7.63 -17.37
CA GLN A 91 7.47 -7.22 -16.73
C GLN A 91 8.61 -8.21 -16.99
N HIS A 92 8.35 -9.51 -16.84
CA HIS A 92 9.33 -10.55 -17.14
C HIS A 92 9.82 -10.46 -18.59
N GLN A 93 8.91 -10.26 -19.55
CA GLN A 93 9.28 -10.09 -20.96
C GLN A 93 10.13 -8.84 -21.17
N ASN A 94 9.74 -7.71 -20.57
CA ASN A 94 10.49 -6.46 -20.66
C ASN A 94 11.90 -6.58 -20.04
N ASP A 95 12.03 -7.25 -18.90
CA ASP A 95 13.31 -7.52 -18.26
C ASP A 95 14.16 -8.44 -19.16
N GLU A 96 13.59 -9.50 -19.72
CA GLU A 96 14.33 -10.34 -20.68
C GLU A 96 14.83 -9.52 -21.88
N ASP A 97 13.99 -8.68 -22.49
CA ASP A 97 14.39 -7.87 -23.66
C ASP A 97 15.42 -6.79 -23.32
N ALA A 98 15.43 -6.27 -22.08
CA ALA A 98 16.37 -5.23 -21.64
C ALA A 98 17.81 -5.76 -21.44
N TYR A 99 17.98 -7.05 -21.11
CA TYR A 99 19.29 -7.63 -20.83
C TYR A 99 19.76 -8.57 -21.96
N PRO A 100 21.04 -8.53 -22.37
CA PRO A 100 21.56 -9.43 -23.40
C PRO A 100 21.63 -10.88 -22.90
N ARG A 101 21.54 -11.85 -23.83
CA ARG A 101 21.76 -13.28 -23.53
C ARG A 101 23.12 -13.52 -22.89
N GLY A 102 23.15 -14.35 -21.85
CA GLY A 102 24.33 -14.64 -21.04
C GLY A 102 24.59 -13.63 -19.91
N ALA A 103 23.70 -12.65 -19.72
CA ALA A 103 23.73 -11.80 -18.54
C ALA A 103 23.35 -12.64 -17.30
N PRO A 104 24.10 -12.54 -16.18
CA PRO A 104 23.81 -13.30 -14.96
C PRO A 104 22.42 -13.06 -14.34
N TRP A 105 21.72 -12.03 -14.81
CA TRP A 105 20.47 -11.55 -14.26
C TRP A 105 19.24 -11.96 -15.07
N ARG A 106 19.39 -12.55 -16.27
CA ARG A 106 18.25 -13.07 -17.04
C ARG A 106 17.60 -14.25 -16.31
N TYR A 107 16.27 -14.22 -16.21
CA TYR A 107 15.51 -15.29 -15.58
C TYR A 107 15.67 -16.62 -16.32
N ASN A 108 15.65 -16.55 -17.66
CA ASN A 108 15.65 -17.75 -18.51
C ASN A 108 17.06 -18.33 -18.75
N ASP A 109 18.11 -17.56 -18.45
CA ASP A 109 19.51 -17.98 -18.62
C ASP A 109 20.10 -18.61 -17.34
N ILE A 110 19.30 -18.81 -16.29
CA ILE A 110 19.65 -19.70 -15.17
C ILE A 110 19.53 -21.16 -15.66
N THR A 111 20.30 -21.52 -16.67
CA THR A 111 20.69 -22.91 -16.87
C THR A 111 21.51 -23.27 -15.66
N GLY A 112 20.93 -24.09 -14.77
CA GLY A 112 21.66 -24.71 -13.68
C GLY A 112 23.01 -25.17 -14.21
N VAL A 113 24.07 -24.82 -13.48
CA VAL A 113 25.44 -25.23 -13.75
C VAL A 113 25.36 -26.67 -14.24
N SER A 114 25.55 -26.88 -15.54
CA SER A 114 25.77 -28.22 -16.06
C SER A 114 27.06 -28.63 -15.39
N ASN A 115 26.96 -29.50 -14.39
CA ASN A 115 28.11 -30.16 -13.79
C ASN A 115 28.85 -30.83 -14.95
N GLU A 116 29.90 -30.20 -15.43
CA GLU A 116 30.92 -30.85 -16.24
C GLU A 116 31.85 -31.53 -15.25
N GLU A 117 31.83 -32.87 -15.34
CA GLU A 117 32.53 -33.88 -14.54
C GLU A 117 34.06 -33.79 -14.64
#